data_AF-A0A8C8YJ71-F1
#
_entry.id   AF-A0A8C8YJ71-F1
#
_cell.length_a   1.000
_cell.length_b   1.000
_cell.length_c   1.000
_cell.angle_alpha   90.00
_cell.angle_beta   90.00
_cell.angle_gamma   90.00
#
_symmetry.space_group_name_H-M   'P 1'
#
loop_
_entity.id
_entity.type
_entity.pdbx_description
1 polymer ?
#
loop_
_entity_poly.entity_id
_entity_poly.type
_entity_poly.pdbx_seq_one_letter_code
_entity_poly.pdbx_strand_id
1 'polypeptide(L)'
;MFRLLLLGIFLVLFMDEGVRFCNECKHFDGYRCHGGMKHCWKFNMYSQNRSCSTNNYYYNDRISGRYLFRYTTLTCEPCEEGMFQVFHDLLRETYCCINKNRCNTGYDNLEITRVYGIQHQDEVQQAAKHKDD
;
A
#
# COMPACT_ATOMS: atom_id res chain seq x y z
N MET A 1 -8.68 -35.08 26.19
CA MET A 1 -9.66 -34.26 25.44
C MET A 1 -9.44 -32.76 25.60
N PHE A 2 -9.15 -32.25 26.80
CA PHE A 2 -8.85 -30.82 27.03
C PHE A 2 -7.71 -30.22 26.17
N ARG A 3 -6.68 -31.01 25.84
CA ARG A 3 -5.54 -30.54 25.00
C ARG A 3 -5.94 -30.20 23.55
N LEU A 4 -6.92 -30.91 22.99
CA LEU A 4 -7.42 -30.65 21.63
C LEU A 4 -8.27 -29.36 21.58
N LEU A 5 -9.03 -29.09 22.65
CA LEU A 5 -9.79 -27.84 22.80
C LEU A 5 -8.88 -26.63 22.94
N LEU A 6 -7.79 -26.74 23.71
CA LEU A 6 -6.80 -25.67 23.85
C LEU A 6 -6.07 -25.36 22.54
N LEU A 7 -5.71 -26.39 21.75
CA LEU A 7 -5.14 -26.20 20.43
C LEU A 7 -6.11 -25.54 19.45
N GLY A 8 -7.40 -25.91 19.49
CA GLY A 8 -8.45 -25.29 18.67
C GLY A 8 -8.64 -23.80 18.99
N ILE A 9 -8.67 -23.43 20.28
CA ILE A 9 -8.77 -22.03 20.71
C ILE A 9 -7.53 -21.22 20.31
N PHE A 10 -6.34 -21.81 20.41
CA PHE A 10 -5.09 -21.18 19.95
C PHE A 10 -5.09 -20.93 18.44
N LEU A 11 -5.58 -21.89 17.64
CA LEU A 11 -5.65 -21.68 16.19
C LEU A 11 -6.62 -20.56 15.82
N VAL A 12 -7.80 -20.51 16.44
CA VAL A 12 -8.82 -19.49 16.13
C VAL A 12 -8.38 -18.09 16.57
N LEU A 13 -7.79 -17.93 17.76
CA LEU A 13 -7.33 -16.62 18.25
C LEU A 13 -6.15 -16.06 17.43
N PHE A 14 -5.30 -16.93 16.85
CA PHE A 14 -4.14 -16.49 16.08
C PHE A 14 -4.42 -16.32 14.58
N MET A 15 -5.48 -16.92 14.03
CA MET A 15 -5.79 -16.81 12.60
C MET A 15 -6.43 -15.48 12.21
N ASP A 16 -7.25 -14.87 13.09
CA ASP A 16 -8.03 -13.67 12.74
C ASP A 16 -7.31 -12.35 13.07
N GLU A 17 -6.46 -12.32 14.10
CA GLU A 17 -5.68 -11.15 14.50
C GLU A 17 -4.16 -11.29 14.28
N GLY A 18 -3.66 -12.50 13.98
CA GLY A 18 -2.23 -12.78 13.99
C GLY A 18 -1.50 -12.60 12.65
N VAL A 19 -2.20 -12.54 11.52
CA VAL A 19 -1.57 -12.46 10.19
C VAL A 19 -2.11 -11.27 9.40
N ARG A 20 -1.20 -10.40 8.95
CA ARG A 20 -1.50 -9.28 8.05
C ARG A 20 -1.12 -9.66 6.63
N PHE A 21 -2.01 -9.41 5.68
CA PHE A 21 -1.69 -9.49 4.25
C PHE A 21 -1.46 -8.09 3.67
N CYS A 22 -0.47 -7.96 2.79
CA CYS A 22 -0.20 -6.74 2.03
C CYS A 22 -0.09 -7.04 0.53
N ASN A 23 -0.23 -6.01 -0.29
CA ASN A 23 0.13 -6.08 -1.70
C ASN A 23 1.64 -5.95 -1.86
N GLU A 24 2.17 -6.65 -2.84
CA GLU A 24 3.56 -6.57 -3.24
C GLU A 24 3.65 -6.24 -4.74
N CYS A 25 4.33 -5.14 -5.04
CA CYS A 25 4.53 -4.68 -6.39
C CYS A 25 5.88 -3.96 -6.49
N LYS A 26 6.75 -4.42 -7.40
CA LYS A 26 8.06 -3.81 -7.62
C LYS A 26 8.00 -2.51 -8.43
N HIS A 27 6.99 -2.35 -9.27
CA HIS A 27 6.85 -1.16 -10.12
C HIS A 27 5.39 -0.94 -10.50
N PHE A 28 4.73 -0.04 -9.78
CA PHE A 28 3.38 0.40 -10.04
C PHE A 28 3.44 1.77 -10.72
N ASP A 29 2.93 1.88 -11.95
CA ASP A 29 3.06 3.09 -12.79
C ASP A 29 2.01 4.18 -12.48
N GLY A 30 1.16 3.94 -11.47
CA GLY A 30 0.00 4.79 -11.17
C GLY A 30 -1.33 4.21 -11.65
N TYR A 31 -1.29 3.21 -12.53
CA TYR A 31 -2.46 2.53 -13.06
C TYR A 31 -2.42 1.02 -12.78
N ARG A 32 -1.27 0.38 -13.01
CA ARG A 32 -1.08 -1.07 -12.87
C ARG A 32 0.29 -1.44 -12.31
N CYS A 33 0.35 -2.63 -11.72
CA CYS A 33 1.61 -3.24 -11.33
C CYS A 33 2.27 -3.95 -12.53
N HIS A 34 3.43 -3.47 -12.95
CA HIS A 34 4.26 -4.15 -13.95
C HIS A 34 4.82 -5.45 -13.35
N GLY A 35 4.53 -6.57 -14.01
CA GLY A 35 4.87 -7.91 -13.50
C GLY A 35 3.78 -8.57 -12.66
N GLY A 36 2.61 -7.93 -12.54
CA GLY A 36 1.45 -8.46 -11.84
C GLY A 36 1.48 -8.17 -10.33
N MET A 37 0.30 -7.90 -9.77
CA MET A 37 0.15 -7.67 -8.34
C MET A 37 0.37 -8.98 -7.58
N LYS A 38 1.34 -8.99 -6.67
CA LYS A 38 1.60 -10.12 -5.76
C LYS A 38 1.06 -9.80 -4.37
N HIS A 39 1.10 -10.80 -3.50
CA HIS A 39 0.71 -10.65 -2.11
C HIS A 39 1.72 -11.33 -1.21
N CYS A 40 1.91 -10.73 -0.05
CA CYS A 40 2.78 -11.21 0.99
C CYS A 40 2.04 -11.12 2.33
N TRP A 41 2.52 -11.86 3.31
CA TRP A 41 1.91 -11.91 4.64
C TRP A 41 2.99 -11.73 5.71
N LYS A 42 2.58 -11.19 6.86
CA LYS A 42 3.45 -10.90 8.01
C LYS A 42 2.74 -11.27 9.30
N PHE A 43 3.50 -11.72 10.30
CA PHE A 43 2.95 -11.92 11.64
C PHE A 43 2.73 -10.58 12.33
N ASN A 44 1.53 -10.39 12.88
CA ASN A 44 1.08 -9.19 13.57
C ASN A 44 1.59 -9.07 15.03
N MET A 45 2.62 -9.86 15.41
CA MET A 45 3.13 -9.89 16.79
C MET A 45 4.06 -8.72 17.14
N TYR A 46 4.79 -8.17 16.17
CA TYR A 46 5.69 -7.03 16.39
C TYR A 46 5.10 -5.77 15.74
N SER A 47 5.00 -4.68 16.51
CA SER A 47 4.36 -3.42 16.07
C SER A 47 4.91 -2.87 14.75
N GLN A 48 6.24 -2.98 14.54
CA GLN A 48 6.90 -2.53 13.31
C GLN A 48 6.63 -3.40 12.08
N ASN A 49 6.13 -4.63 12.27
CA ASN A 49 5.84 -5.58 11.19
C ASN A 49 4.35 -5.68 10.85
N ARG A 50 3.50 -4.92 11.55
CA ARG A 50 2.05 -4.90 11.35
C ARG A 50 1.61 -4.09 10.12
N SER A 51 2.43 -3.15 9.68
CA SER A 51 2.12 -2.22 8.59
C SER A 51 2.53 -2.77 7.23
N CYS A 52 1.73 -2.39 6.24
CA CYS A 52 2.08 -2.48 4.83
C CYS A 52 2.70 -1.16 4.39
N SER A 53 3.70 -1.23 3.51
CA SER A 53 4.41 -0.05 3.01
C SER A 53 4.01 0.27 1.57
N THR A 54 3.85 1.56 1.30
CA THR A 54 3.72 2.15 -0.03
C THR A 54 4.85 3.16 -0.17
N ASN A 55 5.80 2.92 -1.08
CA ASN A 55 6.86 3.87 -1.38
C ASN A 55 6.60 4.53 -2.73
N ASN A 56 6.38 5.83 -2.74
CA ASN A 56 6.24 6.63 -3.95
C ASN A 56 7.59 7.26 -4.30
N TYR A 57 8.00 7.14 -5.55
CA TYR A 57 9.27 7.65 -6.05
C TYR A 57 9.04 8.83 -6.99
N TYR A 58 9.79 9.90 -6.75
CA TYR A 58 9.70 11.14 -7.50
C TYR A 58 11.07 11.55 -8.00
N TYR A 59 11.16 11.94 -9.27
CA TYR A 59 12.39 12.48 -9.85
C TYR A 59 12.34 14.00 -9.86
N ASN A 60 13.46 14.64 -9.53
CA ASN A 60 13.63 16.08 -9.70
C ASN A 60 13.71 16.42 -11.19
N ASP A 61 12.70 17.11 -11.69
CA ASP A 61 12.75 17.73 -13.01
C ASP A 61 13.55 19.03 -12.93
N ARG A 62 14.73 19.04 -13.56
CA ARG A 62 15.67 20.16 -13.52
C ARG A 62 15.11 21.42 -14.20
N ILE A 63 14.14 21.28 -15.09
CA ILE A 63 13.55 22.41 -15.82
C ILE A 63 12.56 23.16 -14.92
N SER A 64 11.62 22.44 -14.29
CA SER A 64 10.63 23.04 -13.40
C SER A 64 11.07 23.17 -11.95
N GLY A 65 12.15 22.49 -11.55
CA GLY A 65 12.62 22.37 -10.16
C GLY A 65 11.72 21.53 -9.27
N ARG A 66 10.72 20.84 -9.82
CA ARG A 66 9.72 20.06 -9.09
C ARG A 66 10.10 18.60 -9.04
N TYR A 67 9.65 17.92 -7.98
CA TYR A 67 9.68 16.46 -7.94
C TYR A 67 8.41 15.93 -8.62
N LEU A 68 8.59 15.10 -9.65
CA LEU A 68 7.51 14.53 -10.43
C LEU A 68 7.39 13.04 -10.11
N PHE A 69 6.16 12.61 -9.83
CA PHE A 69 5.87 11.20 -9.60
C PHE A 69 6.38 10.34 -10.76
N ARG A 70 6.99 9.20 -10.41
CA ARG A 70 7.49 8.24 -11.39
C ARG A 70 6.88 6.87 -11.25
N TYR A 71 6.92 6.29 -10.05
CA TYR A 71 6.37 4.97 -9.78
C TYR A 71 6.20 4.76 -8.28
N THR A 72 5.41 3.75 -7.95
CA THR A 72 5.22 3.28 -6.59
C THR A 72 5.75 1.85 -6.44
N THR A 73 6.29 1.52 -5.28
CA THR A 73 6.52 0.14 -4.85
C THR A 73 5.63 -0.18 -3.67
N LEU A 74 5.01 -1.34 -3.68
CA LEU A 74 4.18 -1.86 -2.59
C LEU A 74 4.96 -3.00 -1.95
N THR A 75 5.16 -2.97 -0.63
CA THR A 75 6.03 -3.95 0.02
C THR A 75 5.46 -4.44 1.36
N CYS A 76 5.91 -5.63 1.75
CA CYS A 76 5.80 -6.17 3.10
C CYS A 76 7.05 -5.90 3.93
N GLU A 77 7.93 -4.97 3.58
CA GLU A 77 9.08 -4.66 4.42
C GLU A 77 8.62 -3.91 5.69
N PRO A 78 9.42 -3.88 6.77
CA PRO A 78 9.17 -2.97 7.88
C PRO A 78 8.97 -1.54 7.34
N CYS A 79 7.92 -0.88 7.81
CA CYS A 79 7.55 0.41 7.24
C CYS A 79 8.20 1.55 8.04
N GLU A 80 9.02 2.34 7.36
CA GLU A 80 9.63 3.56 7.88
C GLU A 80 8.94 4.76 7.23
N GLU A 81 7.94 5.33 7.90
CA GLU A 81 7.15 6.43 7.36
C GLU A 81 7.98 7.71 7.20
N GLY A 82 7.77 8.43 6.10
CA GLY A 82 8.39 9.73 5.87
C GLY A 82 8.99 9.93 4.49
N MET A 83 9.79 10.99 4.37
CA MET A 83 10.43 11.44 3.13
C MET A 83 11.93 11.21 3.18
N PHE A 84 12.48 10.55 2.17
CA PHE A 84 13.87 10.14 2.10
C PHE A 84 14.49 10.54 0.77
N GLN A 85 15.60 11.27 0.82
CA GLN A 85 16.43 11.51 -0.37
C GLN A 85 17.22 10.23 -0.67
N VAL A 86 16.79 9.46 -1.67
CA VAL A 86 17.46 8.21 -2.07
C VAL A 86 18.70 8.51 -2.91
N PHE A 87 18.58 9.49 -3.81
CA PHE A 87 19.69 9.96 -4.63
C PHE A 87 19.53 11.45 -4.92
N HIS A 88 20.53 12.12 -5.52
CA HIS A 88 20.51 13.57 -5.71
C HIS A 88 19.27 14.10 -6.46
N ASP A 89 18.68 13.27 -7.31
CA ASP A 89 17.49 13.57 -8.11
C ASP A 89 16.30 12.65 -7.76
N LEU A 90 16.43 11.72 -6.83
CA LEU A 90 15.41 10.73 -6.49
C LEU A 90 14.95 10.88 -5.04
N LEU A 91 13.69 11.25 -4.88
CA LEU A 91 12.99 11.36 -3.60
C LEU A 91 12.04 10.17 -3.43
N ARG A 92 12.01 9.61 -2.23
CA ARG A 92 11.07 8.56 -1.85
C ARG A 92 10.20 9.04 -0.71
N GLU A 93 8.90 8.90 -0.88
CA GLU A 93 7.90 9.08 0.17
C GLU A 93 7.34 7.73 0.57
N THR A 94 7.40 7.42 1.85
CA THR A 94 6.91 6.15 2.40
C THR A 94 5.69 6.40 3.25
N TYR A 95 4.59 5.74 2.89
CA TYR A 95 3.33 5.71 3.65
C TYR A 95 3.11 4.33 4.27
N CYS A 96 2.63 4.32 5.51
CA CYS A 96 2.37 3.11 6.26
C CYS A 96 0.87 2.95 6.55
N CYS A 97 0.32 1.76 6.34
CA CYS A 97 -1.09 1.50 6.64
C CYS A 97 -1.29 0.21 7.44
N ILE A 98 -2.25 0.24 8.37
CA ILE A 98 -2.63 -0.89 9.24
C ILE A 98 -4.14 -1.15 9.25
N ASN A 99 -4.92 -0.39 8.50
CA ASN A 99 -6.37 -0.31 8.71
C ASN A 99 -7.09 -1.59 8.28
N LYS A 100 -6.58 -2.27 7.25
CA LYS A 100 -7.15 -3.51 6.69
C LYS A 100 -6.07 -4.33 5.97
N ASN A 101 -6.38 -5.60 5.68
CA ASN A 101 -5.55 -6.40 4.78
C ASN A 101 -5.47 -5.73 3.40
N ARG A 102 -4.27 -5.76 2.79
CA ARG A 102 -3.98 -5.18 1.48
C ARG A 102 -4.32 -3.69 1.38
N CYS A 103 -4.08 -2.95 2.46
CA CYS A 103 -4.34 -1.51 2.50
C CYS A 103 -3.40 -0.68 1.61
N ASN A 104 -2.23 -1.20 1.24
CA ASN A 104 -1.29 -0.52 0.36
C ASN A 104 -1.68 -0.75 -1.10
N THR A 105 -2.61 0.03 -1.63
CA THR A 105 -3.17 -0.20 -2.96
C THR A 105 -2.31 0.41 -4.08
N GLY A 106 -1.57 1.47 -3.77
CA GLY A 106 -0.83 2.29 -4.74
C GLY A 106 -1.66 3.41 -5.37
N TYR A 107 -2.98 3.41 -5.20
CA TYR A 107 -3.89 4.42 -5.77
C TYR A 107 -4.12 5.62 -4.84
N ASP A 108 -3.70 5.51 -3.57
CA ASP A 108 -3.93 6.53 -2.53
C ASP A 108 -3.01 7.76 -2.66
N ASN A 109 -2.19 7.84 -3.70
CA ASN A 109 -1.31 8.99 -3.96
C ASN A 109 -2.05 10.04 -4.81
N LEU A 110 -2.28 11.23 -4.23
CA LEU A 110 -2.96 12.36 -4.87
C LEU A 110 -2.24 12.88 -6.12
N GLU A 111 -0.93 12.69 -6.24
CA GLU A 111 -0.16 13.08 -7.44
C GLU A 111 -0.35 12.10 -8.61
N ILE A 112 -0.64 10.82 -8.32
CA ILE A 112 -0.98 9.81 -9.33
C ILE A 112 -2.35 10.11 -9.95
N THR A 113 -3.27 10.69 -9.18
CA THR A 113 -4.69 10.84 -9.55
C THR A 113 -5.00 11.97 -10.52
N ARG A 114 -4.04 12.45 -11.34
CA ARG A 114 -4.32 13.53 -12.32
C ARG A 114 -3.77 13.27 -13.72
N VAL A 115 -3.90 12.04 -14.21
CA VAL A 115 -3.91 11.84 -15.67
C VAL A 115 -5.23 12.39 -16.20
N TYR A 116 -5.21 13.62 -16.72
CA TYR A 116 -6.36 14.28 -17.35
C TYR A 116 -7.01 13.33 -18.38
N GLY A 117 -8.24 12.90 -18.13
CA GLY A 117 -9.06 12.10 -19.06
C GLY A 117 -9.28 10.63 -18.71
N ILE A 118 -8.73 10.11 -17.60
CA ILE A 118 -9.03 8.74 -17.12
C ILE A 118 -9.92 8.83 -15.88
N GLN A 119 -11.18 8.38 -16.00
CA GLN A 119 -12.07 8.23 -14.83
C GLN A 119 -11.55 7.10 -13.94
N HIS A 120 -11.20 7.42 -12.71
CA HIS A 120 -10.80 6.44 -11.71
C HIS A 120 -12.05 5.83 -11.03
N GLN A 121 -11.98 4.54 -10.68
CA GLN A 121 -13.13 3.77 -10.13
C GLN A 121 -13.75 4.39 -8.86
N ASP A 122 -13.00 5.21 -8.14
CA ASP A 122 -13.48 5.93 -6.96
C ASP A 122 -14.53 7.01 -7.31
N GLU A 123 -14.46 7.61 -8.50
CA GLU A 123 -15.48 8.54 -9.02
C GLU A 123 -16.76 7.79 -9.41
N VAL A 124 -16.63 6.57 -9.95
CA VAL A 124 -17.78 5.72 -10.31
C VAL A 124 -18.53 5.27 -9.06
N GLN A 125 -17.83 4.95 -7.97
CA GLN A 125 -18.46 4.57 -6.70
C GLN A 125 -19.08 5.77 -5.96
N GLN A 126 -18.48 6.96 -6.03
CA GLN A 126 -19.07 8.17 -5.45
C GLN A 126 -20.28 8.69 -6.24
N ALA A 127 -20.25 8.62 -7.58
CA ALA A 127 -21.38 8.99 -8.43
C ALA A 127 -22.57 8.04 -8.30
N ALA A 128 -22.34 6.73 -8.07
CA ALA A 128 -23.41 5.77 -7.80
C ALA A 128 -24.10 6.06 -6.46
N LYS A 129 -23.32 6.45 -5.44
CA LYS A 129 -23.85 6.73 -4.09
C LYS A 129 -24.69 8.01 -4.02
N HIS A 130 -24.48 8.95 -4.94
CA HIS A 130 -25.20 10.22 -4.97
C HIS A 130 -26.46 10.21 -5.86
N LYS A 131 -26.76 9.06 -6.49
CA LYS A 131 -27.94 8.90 -7.35
C LYS A 131 -29.11 8.18 -6.66
N ASP A 132 -28.87 7.71 -5.43
CA ASP A 132 -29.83 6.98 -4.60
C ASP A 132 -30.39 7.83 -3.42
N ASP A 133 -30.05 9.13 -3.36
CA ASP A 133 -30.68 10.15 -2.50
C ASP A 133 -31.55 11.10 -3.36
#